data_AF-A0A3E0Q2H2-F1
#
_entry.id   AF-A0A3E0Q2H2-F1
#
_cell.length_a   1.000
_cell.length_b   1.000
_cell.length_c   1.000
_cell.angle_alpha   90.00
_cell.angle_beta   90.00
_cell.angle_gamma   90.00
#
_symmetry.space_group_name_H-M   'P 1'
#
loop_
_entity.id
_entity.type
_entity.pdbx_description
1 polymer ?
#
loop_
_entity_poly.entity_id
_entity_poly.type
_entity_poly.pdbx_seq_one_letter_code
_entity_poly.pdbx_strand_id
1 'polypeptide(L)'
;MKPRDSHKVSPSPVDRQDSKSDGLLHKVAQLLSEGQPAQALALLDRSNLNSPAFVNARGVCLMRLTRLDDALRLFRSLVLAPGCMWMKPDLPVIYRTNFATILLLTNHPAGCLDVLREVSERDHPSVIRLKRTLEEWVAGLSWHHWMAWKLGLEPSVPVQIDYAPGEVEDPSMRPDTTTPETPPLREAA
;
A
#
# COMPACT_ATOMS: atom_id res chain seq x y z
N MET A 1 9.49 -58.54 -2.01
CA MET A 1 9.63 -57.07 -2.01
C MET A 1 8.43 -56.47 -2.73
N LYS A 2 7.56 -55.74 -2.01
CA LYS A 2 6.40 -55.03 -2.59
C LYS A 2 6.76 -53.53 -2.69
N PRO A 3 6.52 -52.86 -3.83
CA PRO A 3 6.77 -51.43 -3.96
C PRO A 3 5.77 -50.66 -3.08
N ARG A 4 6.28 -49.65 -2.35
CA ARG A 4 5.46 -48.71 -1.57
C ARG A 4 4.72 -47.78 -2.54
N ASP A 5 3.40 -47.80 -2.46
CA ASP A 5 2.51 -46.87 -3.16
C ASP A 5 2.83 -45.43 -2.75
N SER A 6 3.12 -44.59 -3.74
CA SER A 6 3.31 -43.15 -3.57
C SER A 6 1.97 -42.48 -3.25
N HIS A 7 1.79 -42.05 -2.01
CA HIS A 7 0.66 -41.22 -1.62
C HIS A 7 0.71 -39.88 -2.36
N LYS A 8 -0.20 -39.70 -3.31
CA LYS A 8 -0.48 -38.45 -4.02
C LYS A 8 -1.15 -37.49 -3.03
N VAL A 9 -0.35 -36.67 -2.35
CA VAL A 9 -0.84 -35.58 -1.48
C VAL A 9 -1.62 -34.61 -2.37
N SER A 10 -2.93 -34.59 -2.21
CA SER A 10 -3.78 -33.62 -2.90
C SER A 10 -3.63 -32.27 -2.19
N PRO A 11 -3.45 -31.16 -2.93
CA PRO A 11 -3.28 -29.84 -2.31
C PRO A 11 -4.53 -29.46 -1.53
N SER A 12 -4.31 -28.89 -0.34
CA SER A 12 -5.37 -28.51 0.59
C SER A 12 -6.26 -27.42 -0.01
N PRO A 13 -7.54 -27.32 0.37
CA PRO A 13 -8.46 -26.30 -0.14
C PRO A 13 -7.99 -24.85 0.05
N VAL A 14 -7.17 -24.59 1.07
CA VAL A 14 -6.59 -23.27 1.38
C VAL A 14 -5.64 -22.80 0.27
N ASP A 15 -4.73 -23.67 -0.18
CA ASP A 15 -3.73 -23.34 -1.22
C ASP A 15 -4.36 -22.93 -2.56
N ARG A 16 -5.56 -23.42 -2.86
CA ARG A 16 -6.25 -23.09 -4.12
C ARG A 16 -6.87 -21.69 -4.11
N GLN A 17 -7.33 -21.21 -2.96
CA GLN A 17 -8.00 -19.91 -2.86
C GLN A 17 -7.00 -18.74 -2.90
N ASP A 18 -5.81 -18.95 -2.37
CA ASP A 18 -4.71 -17.98 -2.41
C ASP A 18 -4.24 -17.76 -3.84
N SER A 19 -4.03 -18.84 -4.62
CA SER A 19 -3.61 -18.73 -6.03
C SER A 19 -4.57 -17.94 -6.93
N LYS A 20 -5.89 -18.04 -6.72
CA LYS A 20 -6.87 -17.26 -7.50
C LYS A 20 -6.87 -15.78 -7.10
N SER A 21 -6.75 -15.51 -5.80
CA SER A 21 -6.69 -14.14 -5.28
C SER A 21 -5.44 -13.43 -5.77
N ASP A 22 -4.31 -14.14 -5.77
CA ASP A 22 -3.04 -13.63 -6.24
C ASP A 22 -3.04 -13.37 -7.75
N GLY A 23 -3.60 -14.29 -8.55
CA GLY A 23 -3.76 -14.08 -9.99
C GLY A 23 -4.62 -12.86 -10.33
N LEU A 24 -5.64 -12.55 -9.51
CA LEU A 24 -6.48 -11.37 -9.70
C LEU A 24 -5.72 -10.09 -9.33
N LEU A 25 -5.01 -10.06 -8.20
CA LEU A 25 -4.18 -8.92 -7.80
C LEU A 25 -3.08 -8.63 -8.82
N HIS A 26 -2.42 -9.66 -9.35
CA HIS A 26 -1.46 -9.52 -10.44
C HIS A 26 -2.11 -8.87 -11.68
N LYS A 27 -3.30 -9.34 -12.07
CA LYS A 27 -4.02 -8.73 -13.21
C LYS A 27 -4.40 -7.27 -12.96
N VAL A 28 -4.76 -6.92 -11.72
CA VAL A 28 -5.03 -5.54 -11.31
C VAL A 28 -3.77 -4.68 -11.39
N ALA A 29 -2.63 -5.19 -10.92
CA ALA A 29 -1.35 -4.50 -11.03
C ALA A 29 -0.97 -4.25 -12.51
N GLN A 30 -1.19 -5.23 -13.39
CA GLN A 30 -1.00 -5.08 -14.83
C GLN A 30 -1.91 -3.99 -15.43
N LEU A 31 -3.21 -4.01 -15.14
CA LEU A 31 -4.14 -2.98 -15.65
C LEU A 31 -3.75 -1.58 -15.15
N LEU A 32 -3.24 -1.48 -13.93
CA LEU A 32 -2.76 -0.21 -13.37
C LEU A 32 -1.47 0.28 -14.03
N SER A 33 -0.53 -0.60 -14.39
CA SER A 33 0.69 -0.23 -15.12
C SER A 33 0.39 0.18 -16.57
N GLU A 34 -0.66 -0.39 -17.17
CA GLU A 34 -1.18 -0.02 -18.50
C GLU A 34 -2.04 1.25 -18.49
N GLY A 35 -2.20 1.92 -17.34
CA GLY A 35 -2.99 3.16 -17.24
C GLY A 35 -4.50 2.94 -17.35
N GLN A 36 -5.00 1.76 -16.97
CA GLN A 36 -6.43 1.38 -17.05
C GLN A 36 -7.09 1.21 -15.66
N PRO A 37 -7.08 2.24 -14.79
CA PRO A 37 -7.59 2.11 -13.42
C PRO A 37 -9.10 1.86 -13.34
N ALA A 38 -9.89 2.31 -14.33
CA ALA A 38 -11.34 2.03 -14.39
C ALA A 38 -11.63 0.54 -14.60
N GLN A 39 -10.87 -0.13 -15.47
CA GLN A 39 -11.01 -1.56 -15.73
C GLN A 39 -10.54 -2.38 -14.52
N ALA A 40 -9.45 -1.96 -13.89
CA ALA A 40 -8.95 -2.57 -12.65
C ALA A 40 -10.00 -2.50 -11.53
N LEU A 41 -10.63 -1.34 -11.34
CA LEU A 41 -11.70 -1.16 -10.34
C LEU A 41 -12.91 -2.06 -10.64
N ALA A 42 -13.37 -2.09 -11.90
CA ALA A 42 -14.48 -2.96 -12.30
C ALA A 42 -14.18 -4.46 -12.07
N LEU A 43 -12.93 -4.88 -12.27
CA LEU A 43 -12.49 -6.24 -11.99
C LEU A 43 -12.54 -6.54 -10.47
N LEU A 44 -12.07 -5.62 -9.64
CA LEU A 44 -12.12 -5.75 -8.18
C LEU A 44 -13.56 -5.81 -7.66
N ASP A 45 -14.47 -5.00 -8.19
CA ASP A 45 -15.86 -4.96 -7.74
C ASP A 45 -16.64 -6.24 -8.09
N ARG A 46 -16.33 -6.87 -9.23
CA ARG A 46 -16.94 -8.15 -9.63
C ARG A 46 -16.48 -9.34 -8.78
N SER A 47 -15.34 -9.22 -8.10
CA SER A 47 -14.74 -10.33 -7.35
C SER A 47 -15.41 -10.59 -5.99
N ASN A 48 -16.13 -9.60 -5.43
CA ASN A 48 -16.65 -9.60 -4.05
C ASN A 48 -15.61 -9.90 -2.96
N LEU A 49 -14.30 -9.80 -3.26
CA LEU A 49 -13.22 -10.01 -2.30
C LEU A 49 -12.94 -8.72 -1.51
N ASN A 50 -12.72 -8.86 -0.20
CA ASN A 50 -12.55 -7.74 0.74
C ASN A 50 -11.32 -7.89 1.65
N SER A 51 -10.30 -8.62 1.21
CA SER A 51 -9.04 -8.66 1.96
C SER A 51 -8.33 -7.30 1.94
N PRO A 52 -7.45 -7.00 2.90
CA PRO A 52 -6.71 -5.72 2.95
C PRO A 52 -6.01 -5.35 1.63
N ALA A 53 -5.46 -6.33 0.90
CA ALA A 53 -4.83 -6.12 -0.40
C ALA A 53 -5.81 -5.63 -1.47
N PHE A 54 -7.02 -6.19 -1.51
CA PHE A 54 -8.08 -5.77 -2.44
C PHE A 54 -8.62 -4.39 -2.09
N VAL A 55 -8.76 -4.10 -0.79
CA VAL A 55 -9.13 -2.77 -0.31
C VAL A 55 -8.06 -1.76 -0.75
N ASN A 56 -6.78 -2.00 -0.45
CA ASN A 56 -5.68 -1.15 -0.93
C ASN A 56 -5.73 -0.92 -2.45
N ALA A 57 -5.91 -1.98 -3.24
CA ALA A 57 -6.00 -1.91 -4.69
C ALA A 57 -7.18 -1.04 -5.18
N ARG A 58 -8.37 -1.17 -4.56
CA ARG A 58 -9.51 -0.28 -4.85
C ARG A 58 -9.17 1.17 -4.54
N GLY A 59 -8.53 1.43 -3.40
CA GLY A 59 -8.06 2.75 -3.01
C GLY A 59 -7.13 3.37 -4.07
N VAL A 60 -6.15 2.62 -4.56
CA VAL A 60 -5.24 3.06 -5.63
C VAL A 60 -5.99 3.36 -6.93
N CYS A 61 -6.93 2.50 -7.33
CA CYS A 61 -7.75 2.76 -8.52
C CYS A 61 -8.55 4.06 -8.37
N LEU A 62 -9.17 4.29 -7.21
CA LEU A 62 -9.93 5.51 -6.92
C LEU A 62 -9.05 6.77 -6.94
N MET A 63 -7.83 6.71 -6.38
CA MET A 63 -6.86 7.81 -6.46
C MET A 63 -6.53 8.17 -7.92
N ARG A 64 -6.21 7.17 -8.74
CA ARG A 64 -5.86 7.36 -10.16
C ARG A 64 -7.05 7.82 -11.01
N LEU A 65 -8.28 7.58 -10.56
CA LEU A 65 -9.51 8.09 -11.15
C LEU A 65 -9.93 9.45 -10.58
N THR A 66 -9.10 10.11 -9.77
CA THR A 66 -9.40 11.39 -9.11
C THR A 66 -10.63 11.38 -8.19
N ARG A 67 -11.06 10.19 -7.75
CA ARG A 67 -12.16 10.01 -6.77
C ARG A 67 -11.60 10.05 -5.36
N LEU A 68 -11.00 11.19 -5.00
CA LEU A 68 -10.12 11.32 -3.84
C LEU A 68 -10.85 11.11 -2.50
N ASP A 69 -12.09 11.60 -2.37
CA ASP A 69 -12.88 11.41 -1.14
C ASP A 69 -13.22 9.93 -0.88
N ASP A 70 -13.55 9.20 -1.94
CA ASP A 70 -13.82 7.76 -1.87
C ASP A 70 -12.55 7.01 -1.47
N ALA A 71 -11.42 7.34 -2.10
CA ALA A 71 -10.13 6.75 -1.77
C ALA A 71 -9.74 7.04 -0.31
N LEU A 72 -9.90 8.28 0.16
CA LEU A 72 -9.54 8.70 1.51
C LEU A 72 -10.38 7.96 2.57
N ARG A 73 -11.70 7.85 2.37
CA ARG A 73 -12.58 7.07 3.25
C ARG A 73 -12.13 5.61 3.34
N LEU A 74 -11.81 5.03 2.20
CA LEU A 74 -11.39 3.64 2.10
C LEU A 74 -10.04 3.43 2.82
N PHE A 75 -9.04 4.27 2.58
CA PHE A 75 -7.74 4.17 3.26
C PHE A 75 -7.83 4.41 4.76
N ARG A 76 -8.69 5.32 5.24
CA ARG A 76 -8.93 5.48 6.68
C ARG A 76 -9.42 4.18 7.32
N SER A 77 -10.38 3.50 6.69
CA SER A 77 -10.88 2.21 7.20
C SER A 77 -9.84 1.09 7.17
N LEU A 78 -8.93 1.14 6.18
CA LEU A 78 -7.86 0.17 6.02
C LEU A 78 -6.76 0.39 7.08
N VAL A 79 -6.28 1.63 7.21
CA VAL A 79 -5.06 1.97 7.93
C VAL A 79 -5.29 2.27 9.40
N LEU A 80 -6.40 2.92 9.75
CA LEU A 80 -6.67 3.34 11.13
C LEU A 80 -7.39 2.25 11.92
N ALA A 81 -7.09 2.17 13.22
CA ALA A 81 -7.85 1.33 14.13
C ALA A 81 -9.29 1.90 14.32
N PRO A 82 -10.33 1.05 14.39
CA PRO A 82 -11.70 1.52 14.58
C PRO A 82 -11.85 2.41 15.82
N GLY A 83 -12.52 3.56 15.67
CA GLY A 83 -12.75 4.51 16.75
C GLY A 83 -11.51 5.28 17.23
N CYS A 84 -10.39 5.17 16.51
CA CYS A 84 -9.10 5.73 16.89
C CYS A 84 -8.47 6.51 15.72
N MET A 85 -7.54 7.41 16.03
CA MET A 85 -6.71 8.11 15.04
C MET A 85 -5.34 7.43 14.83
N TRP A 86 -5.09 6.31 15.51
CA TRP A 86 -3.83 5.56 15.46
C TRP A 86 -3.80 4.59 14.27
N MET A 87 -2.64 4.45 13.62
CA MET A 87 -2.43 3.46 12.57
C MET A 87 -2.27 2.04 13.14
N LYS A 88 -2.70 1.02 12.39
CA LYS A 88 -2.46 -0.37 12.76
C LYS A 88 -0.96 -0.71 12.62
N PRO A 89 -0.35 -1.38 13.62
CA PRO A 89 1.10 -1.63 13.65
C PRO A 89 1.59 -2.66 12.62
N ASP A 90 0.73 -3.57 12.19
CA ASP A 90 1.12 -4.70 11.32
C ASP A 90 0.72 -4.49 9.85
N LEU A 91 0.71 -3.24 9.38
CA LEU A 91 0.36 -2.94 8.00
C LEU A 91 1.60 -2.90 7.10
N PRO A 92 1.50 -3.47 5.88
CA PRO A 92 2.53 -3.28 4.86
C PRO A 92 2.83 -1.80 4.62
N VAL A 93 4.12 -1.46 4.44
CA VAL A 93 4.59 -0.10 4.17
C VAL A 93 3.88 0.55 2.99
N ILE A 94 3.55 -0.23 1.95
CA ILE A 94 2.78 0.23 0.78
C ILE A 94 1.39 0.74 1.16
N TYR A 95 0.72 0.18 2.16
CA TYR A 95 -0.63 0.63 2.54
C TYR A 95 -0.56 1.97 3.29
N ARG A 96 0.46 2.13 4.15
CA ARG A 96 0.73 3.39 4.86
C ARG A 96 1.13 4.51 3.89
N THR A 97 2.02 4.22 2.96
CA THR A 97 2.47 5.20 1.95
C THR A 97 1.36 5.58 0.98
N ASN A 98 0.46 4.67 0.62
CA ASN A 98 -0.75 5.01 -0.14
C ASN A 98 -1.71 5.91 0.66
N PHE A 99 -1.86 5.65 1.96
CA PHE A 99 -2.65 6.53 2.82
C PHE A 99 -2.02 7.93 2.95
N ALA A 100 -0.70 8.02 3.12
CA ALA A 100 0.03 9.28 3.08
C ALA A 100 -0.15 10.01 1.73
N THR A 101 -0.09 9.27 0.63
CA THR A 101 -0.30 9.81 -0.72
C THR A 101 -1.68 10.42 -0.89
N ILE A 102 -2.75 9.75 -0.42
CA ILE A 102 -4.09 10.34 -0.52
C ILE A 102 -4.25 11.57 0.37
N LEU A 103 -3.65 11.59 1.58
CA LEU A 103 -3.65 12.79 2.43
C LEU A 103 -3.02 13.97 1.70
N LEU A 104 -1.88 13.75 1.04
CA LEU A 104 -1.19 14.74 0.23
C LEU A 104 -2.09 15.27 -0.90
N LEU A 105 -2.74 14.38 -1.65
CA LEU A 105 -3.65 14.72 -2.76
C LEU A 105 -4.92 15.46 -2.30
N THR A 106 -5.37 15.21 -1.07
CA THR A 106 -6.50 15.92 -0.45
C THR A 106 -6.10 17.17 0.34
N ASN A 107 -4.90 17.72 0.07
CA ASN A 107 -4.39 18.94 0.70
C ASN A 107 -4.20 18.83 2.23
N HIS A 108 -3.72 17.68 2.71
CA HIS A 108 -3.34 17.43 4.11
C HIS A 108 -1.85 17.05 4.24
N PRO A 109 -0.91 17.95 3.89
CA PRO A 109 0.53 17.66 3.90
C PRO A 109 1.07 17.38 5.31
N ALA A 110 0.49 17.96 6.37
CA ALA A 110 0.90 17.66 7.75
C ALA A 110 0.57 16.20 8.11
N GLY A 111 -0.66 15.77 7.83
CA GLY A 111 -1.06 14.37 8.03
C GLY A 111 -0.22 13.39 7.21
N CYS A 112 0.13 13.75 5.97
CA CYS A 112 1.07 12.94 5.16
C CYS A 112 2.43 12.78 5.85
N LEU A 113 3.00 13.86 6.40
CA LEU A 113 4.28 13.80 7.12
C LEU A 113 4.21 12.98 8.40
N ASP A 114 3.12 13.10 9.15
CA ASP A 114 2.94 12.32 10.39
C ASP A 114 2.87 10.83 10.08
N VAL A 115 2.13 10.42 9.05
CA VAL A 115 2.13 9.03 8.57
C VAL A 115 3.54 8.58 8.17
N LEU A 116 4.29 9.42 7.43
CA LEU A 116 5.66 9.08 7.00
C LEU A 116 6.67 9.01 8.15
N ARG A 117 6.43 9.68 9.29
CA ARG A 117 7.27 9.59 10.50
C ARG A 117 7.08 8.26 11.23
N GLU A 118 5.86 7.70 11.17
CA GLU A 118 5.51 6.42 11.78
C GLU A 118 5.97 5.20 10.94
N VAL A 119 6.36 5.40 9.68
CA VAL A 119 6.90 4.32 8.83
C VAL A 119 8.36 4.04 9.18
N SER A 120 8.64 2.82 9.65
CA SER A 120 9.98 2.36 10.05
C SER A 120 10.91 2.13 8.84
N GLU A 121 10.36 1.66 7.72
CA GLU A 121 11.09 1.30 6.49
C GLU A 121 11.45 2.54 5.66
N ARG A 122 12.36 3.36 6.18
CA ARG A 122 12.73 4.67 5.59
C ARG A 122 13.29 4.57 4.17
N ASP A 123 13.90 3.44 3.82
CA ASP A 123 14.54 3.20 2.53
C ASP A 123 13.58 2.62 1.47
N HIS A 124 12.30 2.43 1.81
CA HIS A 124 11.32 1.94 0.86
C HIS A 124 11.13 2.96 -0.30
N PRO A 125 11.16 2.54 -1.58
CA PRO A 125 11.09 3.45 -2.72
C PRO A 125 9.90 4.43 -2.69
N SER A 126 8.72 3.98 -2.26
CA SER A 126 7.53 4.84 -2.14
C SER A 126 7.65 5.87 -1.02
N VAL A 127 8.34 5.56 0.08
CA VAL A 127 8.63 6.52 1.17
C VAL A 127 9.58 7.60 0.67
N ILE A 128 10.68 7.20 0.02
CA ILE A 128 11.66 8.12 -0.56
C ILE A 128 10.99 9.07 -1.56
N ARG A 129 10.16 8.51 -2.46
CA ARG A 129 9.46 9.28 -3.49
C ARG A 129 8.52 10.32 -2.88
N LEU A 130 7.75 9.94 -1.86
CA LEU A 130 6.80 10.85 -1.21
C LEU A 130 7.50 11.94 -0.40
N LYS A 131 8.61 11.62 0.29
CA LYS A 131 9.44 12.62 0.98
C LYS A 131 10.02 13.64 0.01
N ARG A 132 10.60 13.18 -1.11
CA ARG A 132 11.13 14.08 -2.14
C ARG A 132 10.04 15.01 -2.69
N THR A 133 8.85 14.48 -2.98
CA THR A 133 7.70 15.28 -3.45
C THR A 133 7.32 16.37 -2.46
N LEU A 134 7.31 16.05 -1.17
CA LEU A 134 7.07 17.03 -0.10
C LEU A 134 8.19 18.07 0.01
N GLU A 135 9.45 17.66 -0.11
CA GLU A 135 10.60 18.58 -0.07
C GLU A 135 10.57 19.57 -1.24
N GLU A 136 10.30 19.09 -2.45
CA GLU A 136 10.14 19.91 -3.66
C GLU A 136 8.96 20.88 -3.51
N TRP A 137 7.82 20.41 -2.99
CA TRP A 137 6.68 21.28 -2.70
C TRP A 137 7.01 22.36 -1.67
N VAL A 138 7.67 22.01 -0.55
CA VAL A 138 8.10 22.98 0.48
C VAL A 138 9.08 24.00 -0.10
N ALA A 139 10.00 23.56 -0.97
CA ALA A 139 10.95 24.45 -1.63
C ALA A 139 10.28 25.39 -2.65
N GLY A 140 9.14 24.99 -3.22
CA GLY A 140 8.32 25.80 -4.12
C GLY A 140 7.40 26.81 -3.41
N LEU A 141 7.29 26.77 -2.08
CA LEU A 141 6.44 27.70 -1.34
C LEU A 141 7.01 29.13 -1.35
N SER A 142 6.14 30.11 -1.59
CA SER A 142 6.47 31.51 -1.32
C SER A 142 6.85 31.70 0.16
N TRP A 143 7.70 32.68 0.46
CA TRP A 143 8.19 32.93 1.82
C TRP A 143 7.09 32.97 2.92
N HIS A 144 5.95 33.61 2.64
CA HIS A 144 4.83 33.67 3.59
C HIS A 144 4.18 32.30 3.84
N HIS A 145 3.91 31.53 2.79
CA HIS A 145 3.39 30.16 2.92
C HIS A 145 4.38 29.24 3.62
N TRP A 146 5.67 29.38 3.33
CA TRP A 146 6.71 28.63 4.01
C TRP A 146 6.75 28.95 5.51
N MET A 147 6.65 30.23 5.88
CA MET A 147 6.60 30.64 7.29
C MET A 147 5.33 30.14 7.99
N ALA A 148 4.16 30.27 7.34
CA ALA A 148 2.90 29.75 7.85
C ALA A 148 2.97 28.23 8.11
N TRP A 149 3.54 27.49 7.15
CA TRP A 149 3.81 26.06 7.27
C TRP A 149 4.71 25.73 8.47
N LYS A 150 5.78 26.50 8.68
CA LYS A 150 6.66 26.33 9.86
C LYS A 150 5.97 26.62 11.20
N LEU A 151 4.92 27.42 11.19
CA LEU A 151 4.06 27.69 12.36
C LEU A 151 2.93 26.66 12.52
N GLY A 152 2.88 25.62 11.67
CA GLY A 152 1.85 24.58 11.72
C GLY A 152 0.54 24.93 11.00
N LEU A 153 0.51 26.03 10.24
CA LEU A 153 -0.63 26.38 9.40
C LEU A 153 -0.49 25.70 8.03
N GLU A 154 -1.51 24.99 7.57
CA GLU A 154 -1.49 24.33 6.26
C GLU A 154 -1.66 25.35 5.13
N PRO A 155 -0.68 25.47 4.20
CA PRO A 155 -0.84 26.31 3.02
C PRO A 155 -1.96 25.81 2.12
N SER A 156 -2.74 26.71 1.53
CA SER A 156 -3.77 26.36 0.52
C SER A 156 -3.18 26.09 -0.87
N VAL A 157 -1.90 25.70 -0.95
CA VAL A 157 -1.19 25.43 -2.20
C VAL A 157 -1.15 23.91 -2.41
N PRO A 158 -1.86 23.39 -3.42
CA PRO A 158 -1.94 21.95 -3.64
C PRO A 158 -0.58 21.37 -4.02
N VAL A 159 -0.31 20.16 -3.55
CA VAL A 159 0.89 19.41 -3.92
C VAL A 159 0.69 18.78 -5.29
N GLN A 160 1.61 19.02 -6.21
CA GLN A 160 1.62 18.37 -7.51
C GLN A 160 2.46 17.09 -7.42
N ILE A 161 1.87 15.98 -7.86
CA ILE A 161 2.55 14.69 -7.97
C ILE A 161 2.75 14.41 -9.47
N ASP A 162 3.99 14.21 -9.88
CA ASP A 162 4.40 13.99 -11.27
C ASP A 162 4.43 12.50 -11.69
N TYR A 163 4.02 11.61 -10.79
CA TYR A 163 3.92 10.17 -11.00
C TYR A 163 2.51 9.63 -10.70
N ALA A 164 2.22 8.43 -11.19
CA ALA A 164 0.93 7.78 -10.94
C ALA A 164 0.75 7.48 -9.43
N PRO A 165 -0.32 7.97 -8.79
CA PRO A 165 -0.49 7.84 -7.36
C PRO A 165 -0.75 6.39 -6.93
N GLY A 166 -0.09 6.02 -5.83
CA GLY A 166 -0.25 4.75 -5.13
C GLY A 166 0.33 3.51 -5.82
N GLU A 167 0.61 2.50 -5.01
CA GLU A 167 1.20 1.22 -5.42
C GLU A 167 0.36 0.04 -4.91
N VAL A 168 0.27 -1.02 -5.70
CA VAL A 168 -0.39 -2.27 -5.32
C VAL A 168 0.67 -3.34 -5.10
N GLU A 169 0.43 -4.19 -4.10
CA GLU A 169 1.26 -5.37 -3.91
C GLU A 169 1.03 -6.34 -5.06
N ASP A 170 2.11 -6.72 -5.74
CA ASP A 170 2.09 -7.83 -6.70
C ASP A 170 2.60 -9.08 -5.98
N PRO A 171 1.73 -10.08 -5.71
CA PRO A 171 2.14 -11.30 -5.03
C PRO A 171 3.29 -12.02 -5.73
N SER A 172 3.45 -11.88 -7.05
CA SER A 172 4.55 -12.51 -7.79
C SER A 172 5.92 -11.89 -7.49
N MET A 173 5.97 -10.74 -6.83
CA MET A 173 7.21 -10.06 -6.43
C MET A 173 7.62 -10.35 -4.99
N ARG A 174 6.83 -11.13 -4.24
CA ARG A 174 7.22 -11.56 -2.90
C ARG A 174 8.42 -12.51 -3.04
N PRO A 175 9.55 -12.25 -2.36
CA PRO A 175 10.61 -13.24 -2.30
C PRO A 175 10.04 -14.50 -1.64
N ASP A 176 10.28 -15.68 -2.22
CA ASP A 176 9.87 -16.97 -1.65
C ASP A 176 10.54 -17.13 -0.26
N THR A 177 9.85 -16.72 0.80
CA THR A 177 10.31 -16.86 2.19
C THR A 177 10.11 -18.29 2.71
N THR A 178 10.09 -19.29 1.83
CA THR A 178 9.90 -20.71 2.18
C THR A 178 11.21 -21.39 2.61
N THR A 179 12.02 -20.72 3.42
CA THR A 179 13.03 -21.44 4.22
C THR A 179 12.89 -21.01 5.67
N PRO A 180 12.19 -21.79 6.52
CA PRO A 180 12.34 -21.63 7.96
C PRO A 180 13.79 -21.94 8.28
N GLU A 181 14.57 -20.89 8.53
CA GLU A 181 15.93 -20.99 9.05
C GLU A 181 15.80 -21.60 10.45
N THR A 182 15.90 -22.92 10.51
CA THR A 182 15.97 -23.66 11.77
C THR A 182 17.19 -23.12 12.50
N PRO A 183 17.05 -22.44 13.65
CA PRO A 183 18.20 -21.92 14.35
C PRO A 183 19.09 -23.11 14.73
N PRO A 184 20.42 -23.02 14.50
CA PRO A 184 21.33 -24.10 14.86
C PRO A 184 21.19 -24.38 16.36
N LEU A 185 20.86 -25.63 16.69
CA LEU A 185 20.92 -26.16 18.05
C LEU A 185 22.31 -25.87 18.61
N ARG A 186 22.39 -24.90 19.52
CA ARG A 186 23.59 -24.71 20.34
C ARG A 186 23.74 -25.95 21.22
N GLU A 187 24.66 -26.82 20.84
CA GLU A 187 25.16 -27.86 21.73
C GLU A 187 25.80 -27.18 22.94
N ALA A 188 25.21 -27.41 24.10
CA ALA A 188 25.77 -27.04 25.39
C ALA A 188 26.98 -27.96 25.65
N ALA A 189 28.16 -27.37 25.79
CA ALA A 189 29.36 -27.99 26.34
C ALA A 189 29.66 -27.36 27.70
#